data_AF-A0A0G0F242-F1
#
_entry.id   AF-A0A0G0F242-F1
#
_cell.length_a   1.000
_cell.length_b   1.000
_cell.length_c   1.000
_cell.angle_alpha   90.00
_cell.angle_beta   90.00
_cell.angle_gamma   90.00
#
_symmetry.space_group_name_H-M   'P 1'
#
loop_
_entity.id
_entity.type
_entity.pdbx_description
1 polymer ?
#
loop_
_entity_poly.entity_id
_entity_poly.type
_entity_poly.pdbx_seq_one_letter_code
_entity_poly.pdbx_strand_id
1 'polypeptide(L)' 'MNEQINEAVISKACEVISSNLGEMTAGYYREFYKNKSPDIILSSLNELLLELVGSQNAEKQINEVKKLIKI' A
#
# COMPACT_ATOMS: atom_id res chain seq x y z
N MET A 1 -12.68 -13.01 8.55
CA MET A 1 -12.82 -12.36 7.22
C MET A 1 -12.02 -11.06 7.12
N ASN A 2 -12.01 -10.20 8.15
CA ASN A 2 -11.25 -8.94 8.15
C ASN A 2 -9.71 -9.08 8.19
N GLU A 3 -9.16 -10.07 8.91
CA GLU A 3 -7.69 -10.22 9.01
C GLU A 3 -7.01 -10.63 7.70
N GLN A 4 -7.63 -11.51 6.91
CA GLN A 4 -7.08 -11.92 5.60
C GLN A 4 -7.04 -10.77 4.60
N ILE A 5 -8.07 -9.92 4.60
CA ILE A 5 -8.11 -8.72 3.74
C ILE A 5 -7.00 -7.76 4.20
N ASN A 6 -6.83 -7.59 5.51
CA ASN A 6 -5.83 -6.65 6.03
C ASN A 6 -4.39 -7.08 5.66
N GLU A 7 -4.04 -8.35 5.87
CA GLU A 7 -2.71 -8.86 5.47
C GLU A 7 -2.48 -8.79 3.97
N ALA A 8 -3.51 -9.02 3.15
CA ALA A 8 -3.40 -8.86 1.70
C ALA A 8 -3.12 -7.39 1.30
N VAL A 9 -3.79 -6.43 1.95
CA VAL A 9 -3.55 -4.99 1.71
C VAL A 9 -2.13 -4.60 2.14
N ILE A 10 -1.70 -5.03 3.33
CA ILE A 10 -0.35 -4.77 3.86
C ILE A 10 0.71 -5.33 2.92
N SER A 11 0.57 -6.60 2.52
CA SER A 11 1.54 -7.24 1.64
C SER A 11 1.68 -6.50 0.32
N LYS A 12 0.56 -6.11 -0.30
CA LYS A 12 0.59 -5.41 -1.58
C LYS A 12 1.14 -3.99 -1.46
N ALA A 13 0.77 -3.26 -0.40
CA ALA A 13 1.33 -1.94 -0.13
C ALA A 13 2.86 -2.01 0.05
N CYS A 14 3.35 -2.98 0.81
CA CYS A 14 4.78 -3.19 1.00
C CYS A 14 5.52 -3.61 -0.29
N GLU A 15 4.91 -4.39 -1.18
CA GLU A 15 5.49 -4.69 -2.50
C GLU A 15 5.68 -3.42 -3.34
N VAL A 16 4.67 -2.55 -3.36
CA VAL A 16 4.72 -1.27 -4.08
C VAL A 16 5.79 -0.36 -3.48
N ILE A 17 5.82 -0.24 -2.15
CA ILE A 17 6.84 0.55 -1.44
C ILE A 17 8.23 0.00 -1.71
N SER A 18 8.42 -1.31 -1.66
CA SER A 18 9.71 -1.95 -1.93
C SER A 18 10.20 -1.67 -3.35
N SER A 19 9.28 -1.67 -4.32
CA SER A 19 9.60 -1.41 -5.73
C SER A 19 10.06 0.03 -5.99
N ASN A 20 9.63 0.99 -5.17
CA ASN A 20 9.96 2.41 -5.34
C ASN A 20 11.06 2.90 -4.37
N LEU A 21 11.13 2.35 -3.15
CA LEU A 21 11.97 2.85 -2.03
C LEU A 21 12.88 1.78 -1.39
N GLY A 22 12.82 0.53 -1.87
CA GLY A 22 13.62 -0.58 -1.37
C GLY A 22 13.00 -1.35 -0.19
N GLU A 23 13.50 -2.56 0.02
CA GLU A 23 12.98 -3.53 1.00
C GLU A 23 13.04 -3.02 2.45
N MET A 24 14.09 -2.28 2.79
CA MET A 24 14.26 -1.72 4.14
C MET A 24 13.12 -0.76 4.49
N THR A 25 12.78 0.14 3.57
CA THR A 25 11.66 1.09 3.74
C THR A 25 10.33 0.35 3.84
N ALA A 26 10.12 -0.65 2.98
CA ALA A 26 8.92 -1.48 3.02
C ALA A 26 8.74 -2.21 4.36
N GLY A 27 9.85 -2.64 4.99
CA GLY A 27 9.85 -3.23 6.33
C GLY A 27 9.31 -2.28 7.41
N TYR A 28 9.74 -1.01 7.41
CA TYR A 28 9.20 -0.01 8.35
C TYR A 28 7.71 0.21 8.17
N TYR A 29 7.25 0.29 6.92
CA TYR A 29 5.82 0.44 6.62
C TYR A 29 5.00 -0.79 6.98
N ARG A 30 5.57 -2.00 6.86
CA ARG A 30 4.89 -3.24 7.27
C ARG A 30 4.56 -3.22 8.76
N GLU A 31 5.53 -2.84 9.60
CA GLU A 31 5.32 -2.71 11.04
C GLU A 31 4.30 -1.61 11.36
N PHE A 32 4.37 -0.47 10.66
CA PHE A 32 3.42 0.62 10.81
C PHE A 32 1.97 0.21 10.47
N TYR A 33 1.77 -0.61 9.43
CA TYR A 33 0.45 -0.99 8.94
C TYR A 33 -0.24 -2.12 9.71
N LYS A 34 0.48 -2.93 10.51
CA LYS A 34 -0.08 -4.09 11.25
C LYS A 34 -1.39 -3.81 12.00
N ASN A 35 -1.52 -2.60 12.56
CA ASN A 35 -2.67 -2.19 13.37
C ASN A 35 -3.56 -1.15 12.69
N LYS A 36 -3.46 -1.00 11.37
CA LYS A 36 -4.24 -0.03 10.58
C LYS A 36 -5.35 -0.71 9.81
N SER A 37 -6.42 0.04 9.53
CA SER A 37 -7.46 -0.42 8.62
C SER A 37 -6.97 -0.35 7.17
N PRO A 38 -7.54 -1.16 6.26
CA PRO A 38 -7.25 -1.09 4.83
C PRO A 38 -7.34 0.32 4.25
N ASP A 39 -8.35 1.11 4.66
CA ASP A 39 -8.52 2.49 4.19
C ASP A 39 -7.36 3.40 4.57
N ILE A 40 -6.84 3.28 5.80
CA ILE A 40 -5.68 4.05 6.25
C ILE A 40 -4.43 3.62 5.47
N ILE A 41 -4.27 2.33 5.22
CA ILE A 41 -3.12 1.81 4.46
C ILE A 41 -3.15 2.35 3.03
N LEU A 42 -4.30 2.29 2.36
CA LEU A 42 -4.48 2.78 1.00
C LEU A 42 -4.30 4.30 0.91
N SER A 43 -4.80 5.06 1.89
CA SER A 43 -4.61 6.52 1.93
C SER A 43 -3.12 6.88 2.09
N SER A 44 -2.43 6.25 3.04
CA SER A 44 -1.00 6.45 3.28
C SER A 44 -0.16 6.08 2.06
N LEU A 45 -0.48 4.95 1.41
CA LEU A 45 0.21 4.53 0.19
C LEU A 45 -0.03 5.52 -0.96
N ASN A 46 -1.24 6.06 -1.09
CA ASN A 46 -1.57 7.02 -2.13
C ASN A 46 -0.81 8.33 -1.94
N GLU A 47 -0.73 8.85 -0.72
CA GLU A 47 0.07 10.04 -0.39
C GLU A 47 1.55 9.84 -0.74
N LEU A 48 2.11 8.70 -0.36
CA LEU A 48 3.50 8.37 -0.68
C LEU A 48 3.73 8.29 -2.20
N LEU A 49 2.85 7.62 -2.94
CA LEU A 49 2.97 7.50 -4.39
C LEU A 49 2.76 8.84 -5.11
N LEU A 50 1.88 9.70 -4.60
CA LEU A 50 1.68 11.05 -5.13
C LEU A 50 2.99 11.84 -5.13
N GLU A 51 3.76 11.73 -4.05
CA GLU A 51 5.07 12.39 -3.92
C GLU A 51 6.14 11.78 -4.83
N LEU A 52 6.14 10.45 -5.01
CA LEU A 52 7.20 9.73 -5.73
C LEU A 52 7.02 9.72 -7.25
N VAL A 53 5.80 9.45 -7.71
CA VAL A 53 5.53 9.17 -9.13
C VAL A 53 4.52 10.12 -9.76
N GLY A 54 3.99 11.07 -8.98
CA GLY A 54 2.96 12.01 -9.40
C GLY A 54 1.56 11.40 -9.46
N SER A 55 0.55 12.27 -9.57
CA SER A 55 -0.87 11.91 -9.42
C SER A 55 -1.37 10.82 -10.38
N GLN A 56 -1.03 10.91 -11.67
CA GLN A 56 -1.51 9.95 -12.67
C GLN A 56 -0.99 8.53 -12.42
N ASN A 57 0.26 8.38 -12.00
CA ASN A 57 0.85 7.07 -11.77
C ASN A 57 0.46 6.51 -10.40
N ALA A 58 0.31 7.37 -9.38
CA ALA A 58 -0.20 6.99 -8.08
C ALA A 58 -1.61 6.38 -8.18
N GLU A 59 -2.51 7.04 -8.91
CA GLU A 59 -3.88 6.55 -9.11
C GLU A 59 -3.92 5.19 -9.80
N LYS A 60 -3.08 4.96 -10.82
CA LYS A 60 -2.98 3.66 -11.50
C LYS A 60 -2.56 2.55 -10.53
N GLN A 61 -1.49 2.76 -9.78
CA GLN A 61 -0.97 1.77 -8.84
C GLN A 61 -1.97 1.48 -7.71
N ILE A 62 -2.62 2.51 -7.15
CA ILE A 62 -3.65 2.32 -6.12
C ILE A 62 -4.86 1.54 -6.65
N ASN A 63 -5.30 1.83 -7.88
CA ASN A 63 -6.42 1.12 -8.48
C ASN A 63 -6.09 -0.36 -8.76
N GLU A 64 -4.84 -0.67 -9.12
CA GLU A 64 -4.37 -2.07 -9.22
C GLU A 64 -4.40 -2.78 -7.88
N VAL A 65 -3.93 -2.11 -6.81
CA VAL A 65 -4.02 -2.64 -5.46
C VAL A 65 -5.48 -2.95 -5.13
N LYS A 66 -6.39 -1.97 -5.18
CA LYS A 66 -7.83 -2.16 -4.89
C LYS A 66 -8.47 -3.34 -5.63
N LYS A 67 -8.21 -3.47 -6.94
CA LYS A 67 -8.70 -4.60 -7.77
C LYS A 67 -8.23 -5.96 -7.26
N LEU A 68 -6.96 -6.09 -6.86
CA LEU A 68 -6.38 -7.35 -6.41
C LEU A 68 -6.97 -7.82 -5.07
N ILE A 69 -7.32 -6.87 -4.20
CA ILE A 69 -7.90 -7.13 -2.88
C ILE A 69 -9.44 -7.14 -2.89
N LYS A 70 -10.07 -6.94 -4.05
CA LYS A 70 -11.54 -6.93 -4.24
C LYS A 70 -12.26 -5.92 -3.34
N ILE A 71 -11.67 -4.75 -3.17
CA ILE A 71 -12.23 -3.60 -2.44
C ILE A 71 -12.38 -2.39 -3.35
#